data_AF-A0A097ESU9-F1
#
_entry.id   AF-A0A097ESU9-F1
#
_cell.length_a   1.000
_cell.length_b   1.000
_cell.length_c   1.000
_cell.angle_alpha   90.00
_cell.angle_beta   90.00
_cell.angle_gamma   90.00
#
_symmetry.space_group_name_H-M   'P 1'
#
loop_
_entity.id
_entity.type
_entity.pdbx_description
1 polymer ?
#
loop_
_entity_poly.entity_id
_entity_poly.type
_entity_poly.pdbx_seq_one_letter_code
_entity_poly.pdbx_strand_id
1 'polypeptide(L)'
;MEIITETKMEKNMKLRLLALFLLGLFACICLTCQVGTRTDACKSDLRRATVLEPSDDSCEMLQIVAGLPLRSNATEEIIQSRTETLSFLILNCYQYYEKLKECEKEGNRYTPALYSRE
;
A
#
# COMPACT_ATOMS: atom_id res chain seq x y z
N MET A 1 -44.72 19.05 40.74
CA MET A 1 -44.54 17.85 39.89
C MET A 1 -44.19 18.23 38.44
N GLU A 2 -44.64 19.39 37.96
CA GLU A 2 -44.39 19.91 36.60
C GLU A 2 -42.92 20.25 36.27
N ILE A 3 -42.14 20.73 37.25
CA ILE A 3 -40.72 21.09 37.08
C ILE A 3 -39.83 19.87 36.76
N ILE A 4 -40.20 18.69 37.29
CA ILE A 4 -39.48 17.42 37.06
C ILE A 4 -39.77 16.89 35.64
N THR A 5 -40.95 17.17 35.10
CA THR A 5 -41.35 16.77 33.75
C THR A 5 -40.69 17.62 32.66
N GLU A 6 -40.54 18.94 32.84
CA GLU A 6 -39.86 19.80 31.87
C GLU A 6 -38.36 19.51 31.77
N THR A 7 -37.68 19.35 32.91
CA THR A 7 -36.26 18.96 32.96
C THR A 7 -36.00 17.58 32.34
N LYS A 8 -36.95 16.64 32.47
CA LYS A 8 -36.90 15.30 31.84
C LYS A 8 -37.15 15.36 30.33
N MET A 9 -38.00 16.26 29.84
CA MET A 9 -38.25 16.49 28.41
C MET A 9 -37.02 17.10 27.72
N GLU A 10 -36.41 18.13 28.32
CA GLU A 10 -35.22 18.80 27.76
C GLU A 10 -34.01 17.85 27.67
N LYS A 11 -33.81 17.05 28.72
CA LYS A 11 -32.71 16.07 28.78
C LYS A 11 -32.87 14.96 27.75
N ASN A 12 -34.10 14.50 27.49
CA ASN A 12 -34.39 13.52 26.43
C ASN A 12 -34.18 14.08 25.02
N MET A 13 -34.50 15.36 24.79
CA MET A 13 -34.28 16.02 23.50
C MET A 13 -32.78 16.21 23.21
N LYS A 14 -32.00 16.61 24.22
CA LYS A 14 -30.53 16.67 24.14
C LYS A 14 -29.91 15.29 23.89
N LEU A 15 -30.41 14.24 24.52
CA LEU A 15 -29.93 12.86 24.32
C LEU A 15 -30.22 12.35 22.90
N ARG A 16 -31.41 12.65 22.36
CA ARG A 16 -31.78 12.33 20.97
C ARG A 16 -30.93 13.07 19.95
N LEU A 17 -30.63 14.35 20.19
CA LEU A 17 -29.75 15.14 19.32
C LEU A 17 -28.33 14.58 19.29
N LEU A 18 -27.80 14.21 20.47
CA LEU A 18 -26.49 13.57 20.61
C LEU A 18 -26.45 12.21 19.90
N ALA A 19 -27.50 11.39 20.04
CA ALA A 19 -27.61 10.11 19.36
C ALA A 19 -27.64 10.25 17.83
N LEU A 20 -28.37 11.23 17.30
CA LEU A 20 -28.40 11.51 15.85
C LEU A 20 -27.05 11.99 15.33
N PHE A 21 -26.33 12.81 16.11
CA PHE A 21 -25.00 13.28 15.74
C PHE A 21 -23.98 12.12 15.69
N LEU A 22 -24.01 11.22 16.68
CA LEU A 22 -23.17 10.02 16.70
C LEU A 22 -23.52 9.06 15.57
N LEU A 23 -24.80 8.88 15.25
CA LEU A 23 -25.25 8.06 14.13
C LEU A 23 -24.78 8.64 12.79
N GLY A 24 -24.85 9.96 12.63
CA GLY A 24 -24.37 10.67 11.44
C GLY A 24 -22.85 10.55 11.25
N LEU A 25 -22.08 10.68 12.34
CA LEU A 25 -20.63 10.45 12.31
C LEU A 25 -20.30 9.01 11.93
N PHE A 26 -20.99 8.02 12.50
CA PHE A 26 -20.80 6.62 12.17
C PHE A 26 -21.10 6.33 10.69
N ALA A 27 -22.21 6.85 10.18
CA ALA A 27 -22.57 6.72 8.76
C ALA A 27 -21.53 7.37 7.83
N CYS A 28 -21.04 8.57 8.16
CA CYS A 28 -19.97 9.22 7.40
C CYS A 28 -18.70 8.37 7.38
N ILE A 29 -18.23 7.89 8.54
CA ILE A 29 -17.02 7.07 8.62
C ILE A 29 -17.18 5.79 7.80
N CYS A 30 -18.31 5.09 7.92
CA CYS A 30 -18.59 3.88 7.15
C CYS A 30 -18.66 4.12 5.63
N LEU A 31 -19.15 5.28 5.18
CA LEU A 31 -19.26 5.61 3.75
C LEU A 31 -17.95 6.16 3.16
N THR A 32 -17.08 6.77 3.97
CA THR A 32 -15.78 7.29 3.52
C THR A 32 -14.63 6.31 3.64
N CYS A 33 -14.81 5.19 4.34
CA CYS A 33 -13.86 4.08 4.31
C CYS A 33 -13.96 3.34 2.98
N GLN A 34 -13.32 3.87 1.93
CA GLN A 34 -12.98 3.04 0.77
C GLN A 34 -12.07 1.93 1.27
N VAL A 35 -12.61 0.73 1.42
CA VAL A 35 -11.82 -0.48 1.63
C VAL A 35 -10.94 -0.58 0.39
N GLY A 36 -9.64 -0.27 0.55
CA GLY A 36 -8.66 -0.39 -0.53
C GLY A 36 -8.78 -1.76 -1.18
N THR A 37 -8.64 -1.83 -2.50
CA THR A 37 -8.80 -3.11 -3.18
C THR A 37 -7.69 -4.07 -2.75
N ARG A 38 -7.91 -5.39 -2.88
CA ARG A 38 -6.85 -6.37 -2.60
C ARG A 38 -5.59 -6.11 -3.45
N THR A 39 -5.78 -5.57 -4.65
CA THR A 39 -4.69 -5.13 -5.53
C THR A 39 -3.92 -3.95 -4.97
N ASP A 40 -4.60 -2.96 -4.40
CA ASP A 40 -3.93 -1.81 -3.77
C ASP A 40 -3.14 -2.24 -2.54
N ALA A 41 -3.67 -3.16 -1.74
CA ALA A 41 -2.95 -3.75 -0.61
C ALA A 41 -1.71 -4.52 -1.09
N CYS A 42 -1.85 -5.38 -2.11
CA CYS A 42 -0.74 -6.14 -2.71
C CYS A 42 0.36 -5.22 -3.28
N LYS A 43 -0.02 -4.17 -4.02
CA LYS A 43 0.91 -3.15 -4.53
C LYS A 43 1.57 -2.36 -3.40
N SER A 44 0.83 -2.04 -2.34
CA SER A 44 1.34 -1.33 -1.17
C SER A 44 2.35 -2.18 -0.38
N ASP A 45 2.12 -3.48 -0.24
CA ASP A 45 3.04 -4.39 0.43
C ASP A 45 4.34 -4.54 -0.37
N LEU A 46 4.25 -4.66 -1.70
CA LEU A 46 5.41 -4.67 -2.59
C LEU A 46 6.25 -3.39 -2.52
N ARG A 47 5.62 -2.23 -2.36
CA ARG A 47 6.33 -0.94 -2.19
C ARG A 47 6.93 -0.74 -0.81
N ARG A 48 6.50 -1.51 0.19
CA ARG A 48 7.05 -1.45 1.55
C ARG A 48 8.23 -2.39 1.73
N ALA A 49 8.40 -3.34 0.81
CA ALA A 49 9.51 -4.28 0.80
C ALA A 49 10.84 -3.53 0.61
N THR A 50 11.87 -3.98 1.32
CA THR A 50 13.19 -3.33 1.30
C THR A 50 14.03 -3.83 0.12
N VAL A 51 15.18 -3.21 -0.16
CA VAL A 51 16.14 -3.63 -1.22
C VAL A 51 16.52 -5.12 -1.15
N LEU A 52 16.44 -5.73 0.03
CA LEU A 52 16.75 -7.15 0.26
C LEU A 52 15.65 -8.10 -0.24
N GLU A 53 14.47 -7.57 -0.51
CA GLU A 53 13.30 -8.28 -1.00
C GLU A 53 12.91 -7.76 -2.38
N PRO A 54 12.00 -8.43 -3.11
CA PRO A 54 11.50 -7.90 -4.37
C PRO A 54 10.71 -6.59 -4.18
N SER A 55 11.35 -5.45 -4.44
CA SER A 55 10.77 -4.11 -4.35
C SER A 55 11.22 -3.18 -5.50
N ASP A 56 10.57 -2.02 -5.60
CA ASP A 56 11.00 -0.93 -6.48
C ASP A 56 12.38 -0.38 -6.09
N ASP A 57 12.69 -0.32 -4.79
CA ASP A 57 14.00 0.08 -4.30
C ASP A 57 15.14 -0.81 -4.86
N SER A 58 14.90 -2.13 -5.02
CA SER A 58 15.90 -3.02 -5.65
C SER A 58 16.19 -2.64 -7.10
N CYS A 59 15.17 -2.21 -7.85
CA CYS A 59 15.31 -1.74 -9.22
C CYS A 59 16.04 -0.39 -9.30
N GLU A 60 15.75 0.54 -8.40
CA GLU A 60 16.45 1.82 -8.33
C GLU A 60 17.93 1.62 -7.93
N MET A 61 18.17 0.80 -6.91
CA MET A 61 19.51 0.49 -6.44
C MET A 61 20.32 -0.24 -7.52
N LEU A 62 19.69 -1.08 -8.35
CA LEU A 62 20.34 -1.68 -9.52
C LEU A 62 20.90 -0.63 -10.47
N GLN A 63 20.11 0.40 -10.81
CA GLN A 63 20.54 1.46 -11.70
C GLN A 63 21.71 2.25 -11.11
N ILE A 64 21.65 2.56 -9.82
CA ILE A 64 22.71 3.25 -9.09
C ILE A 64 24.00 2.42 -9.12
N VAL A 65 23.93 1.15 -8.68
CA VAL A 65 25.09 0.26 -8.60
C VAL A 65 25.68 -0.02 -9.98
N ALA A 66 24.86 -0.18 -11.02
CA ALA A 66 25.31 -0.39 -12.40
C ALA A 66 25.97 0.86 -13.00
N GLY A 67 25.47 2.06 -12.67
CA GLY A 67 26.01 3.34 -13.15
C GLY A 67 27.31 3.78 -12.46
N LEU A 68 27.61 3.26 -11.26
CA LEU A 68 28.84 3.60 -10.53
C LEU A 68 30.10 3.04 -11.22
N PRO A 69 31.06 3.88 -11.64
CA PRO A 69 32.27 3.41 -12.31
C PRO A 69 33.16 2.59 -11.35
N LEU A 70 33.73 1.49 -11.84
CA LEU A 70 34.83 0.83 -11.12
C LEU A 70 36.06 1.72 -11.11
N ARG A 71 36.79 1.68 -9.99
CA ARG A 71 38.14 2.24 -9.94
C ARG A 71 39.06 1.43 -10.87
N SER A 72 39.98 2.11 -11.53
CA SER A 72 40.92 1.48 -12.48
C SER A 72 41.86 0.45 -11.83
N ASN A 73 42.01 0.50 -10.51
CA ASN A 73 42.81 -0.42 -9.70
C ASN A 73 41.95 -1.36 -8.85
N ALA A 74 40.69 -1.62 -9.25
CA ALA A 74 39.82 -2.54 -8.54
C ALA A 74 40.44 -3.94 -8.49
N THR A 75 40.47 -4.54 -7.31
CA THR A 75 40.87 -5.92 -7.12
C THR A 75 39.80 -6.88 -7.65
N GLU A 76 40.18 -8.12 -7.91
CA GLU A 76 39.26 -9.17 -8.34
C GLU A 76 38.10 -9.37 -7.36
N GLU A 77 38.37 -9.29 -6.05
CA GLU A 77 37.34 -9.32 -5.00
C GLU A 77 36.29 -8.21 -5.14
N ILE A 78 36.70 -6.99 -5.50
CA ILE A 78 35.78 -5.85 -5.69
C ILE A 78 34.91 -6.07 -6.93
N ILE A 79 35.49 -6.61 -8.00
CA ILE A 79 34.77 -6.93 -9.24
C ILE A 79 33.74 -8.03 -8.96
N GLN A 80 34.14 -9.09 -8.26
CA GLN A 80 33.25 -10.20 -7.89
C GLN A 80 32.12 -9.74 -6.97
N SER A 81 32.43 -9.02 -5.89
CA SER A 81 31.43 -8.49 -4.96
C SER A 81 30.39 -7.59 -5.66
N ARG A 82 30.84 -6.74 -6.59
CA ARG A 82 29.92 -5.94 -7.40
C ARG A 82 29.05 -6.81 -8.30
N THR A 83 29.61 -7.84 -8.91
CA THR A 83 28.87 -8.75 -9.80
C THR A 83 27.79 -9.53 -9.04
N GLU A 84 28.10 -10.00 -7.83
CA GLU A 84 27.15 -10.65 -6.93
C GLU A 84 26.03 -9.69 -6.51
N THR A 85 26.39 -8.46 -6.15
CA THR A 85 25.43 -7.41 -5.79
C THR A 85 24.50 -7.07 -6.95
N LEU A 86 25.04 -6.91 -8.16
CA LEU A 86 24.24 -6.65 -9.36
C LEU A 86 23.32 -7.83 -9.66
N SER A 87 23.80 -9.06 -9.56
CA SER A 87 22.98 -10.27 -9.81
C SER A 87 21.82 -10.37 -8.82
N PHE A 88 22.08 -10.10 -7.54
CA PHE A 88 21.06 -10.05 -6.50
C PHE A 88 19.99 -8.99 -6.79
N LEU A 89 20.42 -7.76 -7.12
CA LEU A 89 19.50 -6.65 -7.43
C LEU A 89 18.68 -6.91 -8.70
N ILE A 90 19.28 -7.52 -9.73
CA ILE A 90 18.58 -7.94 -10.96
C ILE A 90 17.47 -8.94 -10.62
N LEU A 91 17.78 -9.96 -9.82
CA LEU A 91 16.81 -10.98 -9.45
C LEU A 91 15.64 -10.41 -8.65
N ASN A 92 15.92 -9.56 -7.66
CA ASN A 92 14.86 -8.92 -6.86
C ASN A 92 14.02 -7.97 -7.70
N CYS A 93 14.64 -7.18 -8.58
CA CYS A 93 13.92 -6.29 -9.48
C CYS A 93 13.03 -7.08 -10.47
N TYR A 94 13.53 -8.19 -11.01
CA TYR A 94 12.74 -9.07 -11.87
C TYR A 94 11.53 -9.65 -11.13
N GLN A 95 11.75 -10.21 -9.94
CA GLN A 95 10.69 -10.77 -9.12
C GLN A 95 9.66 -9.72 -8.69
N TYR A 96 10.09 -8.47 -8.48
CA TYR A 96 9.18 -7.36 -8.16
C TYR A 96 8.16 -7.16 -9.29
N TYR A 97 8.62 -7.11 -10.55
CA TYR A 97 7.72 -6.96 -11.69
C TYR A 97 6.83 -8.17 -11.94
N GLU A 98 7.30 -9.39 -11.65
CA GLU A 98 6.42 -10.57 -11.70
C GLU A 98 5.30 -10.48 -10.66
N LYS A 99 5.65 -10.20 -9.40
CA LYS A 99 4.65 -10.05 -8.32
C LYS A 99 3.69 -8.89 -8.58
N LEU A 100 4.18 -7.81 -9.19
CA LEU A 100 3.32 -6.67 -9.58
C LEU A 100 2.26 -7.10 -10.61
N LYS A 101 2.64 -7.92 -11.61
CA LYS A 101 1.70 -8.49 -12.58
C LYS A 101 0.71 -9.46 -11.92
N GLU A 102 1.16 -10.24 -10.92
CA GLU A 102 0.28 -11.11 -10.14
C GLU A 102 -0.76 -10.29 -9.36
N CYS A 103 -0.36 -9.22 -8.68
CA CYS A 103 -1.29 -8.32 -7.99
C CYS A 103 -2.38 -7.75 -8.92
N GLU A 104 -2.01 -7.41 -10.16
CA GLU A 104 -2.96 -6.92 -11.17
C GLU A 104 -3.90 -8.03 -11.67
N LYS A 105 -3.37 -9.24 -11.88
CA LYS A 105 -4.18 -10.39 -12.27
C LYS A 105 -5.21 -10.77 -11.20
N GLU A 106 -4.84 -10.70 -9.92
CA GLU A 106 -5.77 -10.97 -8.81
C GLU A 106 -6.88 -9.92 -8.72
N GLY A 107 -6.60 -8.65 -8.99
CA GLY A 107 -7.62 -7.60 -9.08
C GLY A 107 -8.59 -7.82 -10.21
N ASN A 108 -8.06 -8.15 -11.38
CA ASN A 108 -8.85 -8.37 -12.59
C ASN A 108 -9.71 -9.64 -12.52
N ARG A 109 -9.35 -10.62 -11.68
CA ARG A 109 -10.15 -11.85 -11.50
C ARG A 109 -11.56 -11.57 -10.96
N TYR A 110 -11.73 -10.53 -10.14
CA TYR A 110 -13.02 -10.20 -9.52
C TYR A 110 -13.74 -9.01 -10.18
N THR A 111 -13.09 -8.32 -11.14
CA THR A 111 -13.70 -7.27 -11.99
C THR A 111 -13.24 -7.37 -13.45
N PRO A 112 -13.42 -8.54 -14.12
CA PRO A 112 -12.86 -8.78 -15.45
C PRO A 112 -13.39 -7.83 -16.54
N ALA A 113 -14.61 -7.30 -16.37
CA ALA A 113 -15.25 -6.42 -17.35
C ALA A 113 -14.66 -5.00 -17.43
N LEU A 114 -13.91 -4.53 -16.42
CA LEU A 114 -13.35 -3.17 -16.40
C LEU A 114 -11.96 -3.07 -17.03
N TYR A 115 -11.22 -4.19 -17.11
CA TYR A 115 -9.85 -4.24 -17.61
C TYR A 115 -9.70 -5.02 -18.93
N SER A 116 -10.82 -5.45 -19.52
CA SER A 116 -10.90 -5.83 -20.93
C SER A 116 -10.73 -4.59 -21.80
N ARG A 117 -9.50 -4.07 -21.91
CA ARG A 117 -9.12 -3.29 -23.08
C ARG A 117 -8.40 -4.22 -24.04
N GLU A 118 -8.97 -4.30 -25.24
CA GLU A 118 -8.38 -4.85 -26.46
C GLU A 118 -6.91 -4.44 -26.63
#